data_AF-A0A0C2CGW4-F1
#
_entry.id   AF-A0A0C2CGW4-F1
#
_cell.length_a   1.000
_cell.length_b   1.000
_cell.length_c   1.000
_cell.angle_alpha   90.00
_cell.angle_beta   90.00
_cell.angle_gamma   90.00
#
_symmetry.space_group_name_H-M   'P 1'
#
loop_
_entity.id
_entity.type
_entity.pdbx_description
1 polymer ?
#
loop_
_entity_poly.entity_id
_entity_poly.type
_entity_poly.pdbx_seq_one_letter_code
_entity_poly.pdbx_strand_id
1 'polypeptide(L)'
;MSTYRTGVADMYPHIYTVAQSAYDGILRGIQALGESGAGKTENTKRIIEYVLECSAPCSSKQQHASNGVANGYVDYGSSVGSDVVSSGVLLEAFGSARTTHNNNSSRFVGALDLLEKSRVVNQNQGNRNFHVFYQLLSNAFSDEMRKQLLLTKPANQYKFLNQGNVAIDKEIDDAGDGLLTSRAMDRLGITSDEKMDVYSIVAACLLIGEIKFGERSGLDMSYVDGNAEIDAVTTLLGVKSSRLIEALTQPSIKVGDKVIRKNQNMQKSVFSAAALAKVLYERIFRWLLDKCNEAISESTSMLE
;
A
#
# COMPACT_ATOMS: atom_id res chain seq x y z
N MET A 1 10.39 -25.89 12.66
CA MET A 1 9.44 -25.34 13.65
C MET A 1 9.07 -26.38 14.71
N SER A 2 8.71 -27.61 14.33
CA SER A 2 8.34 -28.69 15.27
C SER A 2 9.32 -28.91 16.44
N THR A 3 10.63 -28.83 16.21
CA THR A 3 11.66 -29.01 17.25
C THR A 3 11.60 -27.93 18.35
N TYR A 4 11.16 -26.72 18.02
CA TYR A 4 11.08 -25.60 18.99
C TYR A 4 9.86 -25.68 19.90
N ARG A 5 8.88 -26.56 19.60
CA ARG A 5 7.66 -26.74 20.41
C ARG A 5 7.87 -27.59 21.65
N THR A 6 8.88 -28.47 21.65
CA THR A 6 9.05 -29.49 22.68
C THR A 6 9.96 -29.04 23.84
N GLY A 7 10.38 -27.78 23.87
CA GLY A 7 11.11 -27.19 25.00
C GLY A 7 12.42 -27.90 25.35
N VAL A 8 13.10 -28.52 24.37
CA VAL A 8 14.36 -29.23 24.63
C VAL A 8 15.41 -28.20 25.06
N ALA A 9 16.05 -28.42 26.21
CA ALA A 9 16.94 -27.47 26.89
C ALA A 9 18.24 -27.11 26.13
N ASP A 10 18.41 -27.59 24.90
CA ASP A 10 19.68 -27.55 24.14
C ASP A 10 19.48 -27.00 22.71
N MET A 11 18.61 -25.99 22.55
CA MET A 11 18.38 -25.35 21.25
C MET A 11 19.24 -24.11 21.05
N TYR A 12 19.84 -24.01 19.85
CA TYR A 12 20.55 -22.82 19.43
C TYR A 12 19.63 -21.58 19.41
N PRO A 13 20.16 -20.38 19.70
CA PRO A 13 19.39 -19.14 19.68
C PRO A 13 18.70 -18.94 18.31
N HIS A 14 17.38 -18.90 18.31
CA HIS A 14 16.58 -18.75 17.10
C HIS A 14 15.29 -17.96 17.38
N ILE A 15 14.75 -17.28 16.36
CA ILE A 15 13.54 -16.46 16.49
C ILE A 15 12.32 -17.27 16.97
N TYR A 16 12.25 -18.54 16.59
CA TYR A 16 11.21 -19.47 17.04
C TYR A 16 11.26 -19.76 18.54
N THR A 17 12.43 -19.66 19.20
CA THR A 17 12.52 -19.79 20.66
C THR A 17 11.83 -18.61 21.35
N VAL A 18 11.99 -17.40 20.82
CA VAL A 18 11.32 -16.18 21.31
C VAL A 18 9.81 -16.27 21.06
N ALA A 19 9.42 -16.72 19.86
CA ALA A 19 8.01 -16.92 19.50
C ALA A 19 7.34 -17.97 20.41
N GLN A 20 8.00 -19.10 20.69
CA GLN A 20 7.51 -20.13 21.62
C GLN A 20 7.35 -19.56 23.03
N SER A 21 8.33 -18.80 23.53
CA SER A 21 8.24 -18.18 24.86
C SER A 21 7.07 -17.20 24.98
N ALA A 22 6.76 -16.46 23.91
CA ALA A 22 5.59 -15.59 23.87
C ALA A 22 4.29 -16.39 23.78
N TYR A 23 4.25 -17.46 22.99
CA TYR A 23 3.09 -18.35 22.86
C TYR A 23 2.74 -19.04 24.19
N ASP A 24 3.75 -19.49 24.94
CA ASP A 24 3.59 -20.09 26.28
C ASP A 24 3.16 -19.06 27.34
N GLY A 25 3.05 -17.78 26.99
CA GLY A 25 2.65 -16.70 27.89
C GLY A 25 3.77 -16.22 28.83
N ILE A 26 5.01 -16.67 28.63
CA ILE A 26 6.17 -16.23 29.41
C ILE A 26 6.51 -14.77 29.06
N LEU A 27 6.37 -14.40 27.78
CA LEU A 27 6.51 -13.04 27.29
C LEU A 27 5.14 -12.48 26.89
N ARG A 28 4.83 -11.26 27.34
CA ARG A 28 3.56 -10.56 27.03
C ARG A 28 3.56 -9.86 25.67
N GLY A 29 4.67 -9.82 24.97
CA GLY A 29 4.79 -9.17 23.66
C GLY A 29 6.21 -9.28 23.09
N ILE A 30 6.32 -9.14 21.77
CA ILE A 30 7.59 -9.13 21.05
C ILE A 30 7.70 -7.82 20.28
N GLN A 31 8.82 -7.11 20.45
CA GLN A 31 9.12 -5.89 19.70
C GLN A 31 10.40 -6.07 18.89
N ALA A 32 10.28 -6.06 17.56
CA ALA A 32 11.43 -6.09 16.67
C ALA A 32 12.00 -4.67 16.48
N LEU A 33 13.17 -4.41 17.04
CA LEU A 33 13.90 -3.14 16.91
C LEU A 33 15.08 -3.30 15.93
N GLY A 34 15.39 -2.22 15.20
CA GLY A 34 16.51 -2.19 14.26
C GLY A 34 16.40 -1.07 13.24
N GLU A 35 17.49 -0.80 12.54
CA GLU A 35 17.53 0.19 11.45
C GLU A 35 16.79 -0.27 10.18
N SER A 36 16.66 0.60 9.19
CA SER A 36 16.07 0.24 7.90
C SER A 36 16.96 -0.80 7.20
N GLY A 37 16.39 -1.96 6.86
CA GLY A 37 17.13 -3.07 6.25
C GLY A 37 17.56 -4.17 7.22
N ALA A 38 17.40 -3.99 8.53
CA ALA A 38 17.73 -4.99 9.55
C ALA A 38 16.83 -6.25 9.56
N GLY A 39 15.96 -6.44 8.56
CA GLY A 39 15.10 -7.63 8.47
C GLY A 39 13.91 -7.68 9.43
N LYS A 40 13.51 -6.54 10.03
CA LYS A 40 12.39 -6.48 11.00
C LYS A 40 11.11 -7.14 10.49
N THR A 41 10.66 -6.78 9.30
CA THR A 41 9.42 -7.30 8.70
C THR A 41 9.51 -8.82 8.47
N GLU A 42 10.62 -9.30 7.94
CA GLU A 42 10.82 -10.74 7.71
C GLU A 42 10.88 -11.54 9.01
N ASN A 43 11.51 -11.00 10.04
CA ASN A 43 11.49 -11.61 11.37
C ASN A 43 10.07 -11.67 11.94
N THR A 44 9.29 -10.59 11.81
CA THR A 44 7.88 -10.58 12.24
C THR A 44 7.05 -11.60 11.47
N LYS A 45 7.24 -11.75 10.16
CA LYS A 45 6.56 -12.79 9.36
C LYS A 45 6.83 -14.19 9.91
N ARG A 46 8.09 -14.52 10.18
CA ARG A 46 8.48 -15.84 10.75
C ARG A 46 7.86 -16.07 12.13
N ILE A 47 7.75 -15.04 12.96
CA ILE A 47 7.07 -15.14 14.27
C ILE A 47 5.58 -15.43 14.08
N ILE A 48 4.91 -14.70 13.18
CA ILE A 48 3.49 -14.91 12.89
C ILE A 48 3.27 -16.32 12.35
N GLU A 49 4.03 -16.75 11.34
CA GLU A 49 3.99 -18.12 10.80
C GLU A 49 4.10 -19.18 11.90
N TYR A 50 5.05 -19.01 12.84
CA TYR A 50 5.22 -19.93 13.96
C TYR A 50 3.99 -19.99 14.87
N VAL A 51 3.45 -18.84 15.27
CA VAL A 51 2.27 -18.76 16.14
C VAL A 51 1.05 -19.39 15.46
N LEU A 52 0.86 -19.15 14.17
CA LEU A 52 -0.23 -19.75 13.39
C LEU A 52 -0.10 -21.26 13.30
N GLU A 53 1.11 -21.77 13.04
CA GLU A 53 1.37 -23.21 12.96
C GLU A 53 1.18 -23.91 14.33
N CYS A 54 1.47 -23.21 15.43
CA CYS A 54 1.22 -23.69 16.80
C CYS A 54 -0.28 -23.72 17.14
N SER A 55 -1.03 -22.72 16.65
CA SER A 55 -2.46 -22.56 16.90
C SER A 55 -3.34 -23.42 15.97
N ALA A 56 -2.78 -23.96 14.88
CA ALA A 56 -3.52 -24.78 13.92
C ALA A 56 -4.02 -26.10 14.53
N PRO A 57 -5.33 -26.43 14.43
CA PRO A 57 -5.88 -27.67 14.95
C PRO A 57 -5.26 -28.90 14.28
N CYS A 58 -5.06 -29.99 15.03
CA CYS A 58 -4.35 -31.18 14.54
C CYS A 58 -4.93 -31.82 13.26
N SER A 59 -6.19 -31.55 12.91
CA SER A 59 -6.89 -32.10 11.75
C SER A 59 -6.50 -31.47 10.40
N SER A 60 -5.92 -30.26 10.38
CA SER A 60 -5.48 -29.59 9.14
C SER A 60 -4.05 -29.95 8.70
N LYS A 61 -3.30 -30.67 9.54
CA LYS A 61 -1.88 -31.02 9.31
C LYS A 61 -1.64 -31.95 8.11
N GLN A 62 -2.67 -32.60 7.56
CA GLN A 62 -2.53 -33.52 6.41
C GLN A 62 -2.74 -32.89 5.02
N GLN A 63 -3.27 -31.66 4.91
CA GLN A 63 -3.46 -31.00 3.60
C GLN A 63 -2.31 -30.05 3.19
N HIS A 64 -1.38 -29.76 4.10
CA HIS A 64 -0.29 -28.80 3.87
C HIS A 64 0.86 -29.30 2.97
N ALA A 65 0.83 -30.55 2.49
CA ALA A 65 1.90 -31.11 1.67
C ALA A 65 1.69 -30.99 0.15
N SER A 66 0.49 -30.62 -0.34
CA SER A 66 0.15 -30.74 -1.77
C SER A 66 -0.13 -29.44 -2.51
N ASN A 67 -0.36 -28.30 -1.83
CA ASN A 67 -0.51 -27.01 -2.50
C ASN A 67 0.76 -26.19 -2.32
N GLY A 68 1.51 -26.05 -3.42
CA GLY A 68 2.83 -25.46 -3.46
C GLY A 68 2.89 -24.06 -2.84
N VAL A 69 4.01 -23.80 -2.18
CA VAL A 69 4.42 -22.48 -1.68
C VAL A 69 4.64 -21.56 -2.89
N ALA A 70 3.63 -20.77 -3.26
CA ALA A 70 3.80 -19.68 -4.20
C ALA A 70 4.32 -18.46 -3.42
N ASN A 71 5.56 -18.05 -3.70
CA ASN A 71 6.21 -16.84 -3.14
C ASN A 71 6.29 -16.73 -1.61
N GLY A 72 6.41 -17.85 -0.89
CA GLY A 72 6.75 -17.84 0.55
C GLY A 72 5.57 -17.59 1.50
N TYR A 73 4.33 -17.58 1.00
CA TYR A 73 3.13 -17.50 1.83
C TYR A 73 2.45 -18.88 1.95
N VAL A 74 2.15 -19.28 3.18
CA VAL A 74 1.45 -20.54 3.49
C VAL A 74 -0.05 -20.27 3.59
N ASP A 75 -0.86 -21.03 2.85
CA ASP A 75 -2.32 -20.98 2.94
C ASP A 75 -2.79 -21.74 4.19
N TYR A 76 -3.33 -21.01 5.17
CA TYR A 76 -3.78 -21.53 6.46
C TYR A 76 -5.30 -21.81 6.52
N GLY A 77 -5.98 -21.93 5.37
CA GLY A 77 -7.41 -22.24 5.31
C GLY A 77 -8.32 -21.09 5.80
N SER A 78 -9.57 -21.38 6.17
CA SER A 78 -10.54 -20.38 6.66
C SER A 78 -10.32 -19.97 8.12
N SER A 79 -9.12 -19.49 8.47
CA SER A 79 -8.77 -19.12 9.85
C SER A 79 -8.33 -17.66 9.97
N VAL A 80 -8.40 -17.10 11.19
CA VAL A 80 -7.82 -15.78 11.55
C VAL A 80 -6.38 -15.64 11.02
N GLY A 81 -5.62 -16.74 10.99
CA GLY A 81 -4.25 -16.74 10.52
C GLY A 81 -4.07 -16.35 9.06
N SER A 82 -4.94 -16.82 8.17
CA SER A 82 -4.87 -16.42 6.76
C SER A 82 -5.21 -14.95 6.55
N ASP A 83 -6.07 -14.39 7.41
CA ASP A 83 -6.46 -12.98 7.31
C ASP A 83 -5.30 -12.09 7.73
N VAL A 84 -4.60 -12.43 8.82
CA VAL A 84 -3.36 -11.75 9.26
C VAL A 84 -2.29 -11.79 8.16
N VAL A 85 -2.10 -12.95 7.52
CA VAL A 85 -1.13 -13.10 6.41
C VAL A 85 -1.54 -12.24 5.21
N SER A 86 -2.83 -12.25 4.84
CA SER A 86 -3.36 -11.46 3.72
C SER A 86 -3.26 -9.96 3.98
N SER A 87 -3.51 -9.51 5.22
CA SER A 87 -3.28 -8.13 5.64
C SER A 87 -1.82 -7.73 5.46
N GLY A 88 -0.88 -8.61 5.80
CA GLY A 88 0.55 -8.38 5.55
C GLY A 88 0.87 -8.12 4.09
N VAL A 89 0.39 -8.98 3.18
CA VAL A 89 0.57 -8.84 1.72
C VAL A 89 0.01 -7.49 1.23
N LEU A 90 -1.23 -7.17 1.62
CA LEU A 90 -1.91 -5.94 1.22
C LEU A 90 -1.16 -4.69 1.72
N LEU A 91 -0.78 -4.67 3.00
CA LEU A 91 -0.09 -3.54 3.59
C LEU A 91 1.34 -3.39 3.07
N GLU A 92 2.00 -4.46 2.64
CA GLU A 92 3.29 -4.37 1.95
C GLU A 92 3.14 -3.72 0.58
N ALA A 93 2.12 -4.09 -0.20
CA ALA A 93 1.88 -3.49 -1.51
C ALA A 93 1.65 -1.97 -1.44
N PHE A 94 0.87 -1.50 -0.45
CA PHE A 94 0.52 -0.08 -0.32
C PHE A 94 1.43 0.73 0.60
N GLY A 95 2.12 0.09 1.54
CA GLY A 95 2.88 0.76 2.60
C GLY A 95 4.39 0.55 2.53
N SER A 96 4.87 -0.37 1.68
CA SER A 96 6.31 -0.62 1.50
C SER A 96 6.81 -0.17 0.13
N ALA A 97 8.10 0.16 0.09
CA ALA A 97 8.77 0.60 -1.11
C ALA A 97 10.22 0.12 -1.16
N ARG A 98 10.76 0.02 -2.37
CA ARG A 98 12.19 -0.23 -2.57
C ARG A 98 13.03 1.00 -2.28
N THR A 99 14.10 0.80 -1.53
CA THR A 99 15.12 1.79 -1.20
C THR A 99 16.51 1.27 -1.56
N THR A 100 17.51 2.15 -1.67
CA THR A 100 18.90 1.77 -1.96
C THR A 100 19.51 0.74 -1.00
N HIS A 101 18.97 0.61 0.22
CA HIS A 101 19.48 -0.29 1.25
C HIS A 101 18.53 -1.45 1.58
N ASN A 102 17.30 -1.43 1.05
CA ASN A 102 16.28 -2.44 1.35
C ASN A 102 15.19 -2.44 0.27
N ASN A 103 14.97 -3.60 -0.35
CA ASN A 103 14.01 -3.78 -1.43
C ASN A 103 12.54 -3.78 -0.98
N ASN A 104 12.29 -4.03 0.30
CA ASN A 104 10.95 -4.01 0.89
C ASN A 104 10.97 -3.26 2.23
N SER A 105 11.26 -1.96 2.16
CA SER A 105 11.28 -1.10 3.35
C SER A 105 9.86 -0.72 3.69
N SER A 106 9.34 -1.20 4.82
CA SER A 106 8.08 -0.68 5.36
C SER A 106 8.24 0.80 5.68
N ARG A 107 7.40 1.63 5.05
CA ARG A 107 7.37 3.08 5.22
C ARG A 107 6.14 3.53 5.98
N PHE A 108 5.53 2.59 6.71
CA PHE A 108 4.48 2.88 7.67
C PHE A 108 4.82 2.31 9.04
N VAL A 109 4.38 3.03 10.09
CA VAL A 109 4.46 2.53 11.45
C VAL A 109 3.06 2.11 11.87
N GLY A 110 2.76 0.82 11.79
CA GLY A 110 1.40 0.28 12.01
C GLY A 110 0.81 0.59 13.39
N ALA A 111 1.62 0.84 14.41
CA ALA A 111 1.12 1.26 15.74
C ALA A 111 0.81 2.76 15.84
N LEU A 112 1.28 3.57 14.88
CA LEU A 112 1.11 5.03 14.89
C LEU A 112 0.31 5.53 13.69
N ASP A 113 -0.16 4.64 12.80
CA ASP A 113 -0.84 4.96 11.54
C ASP A 113 -0.12 6.01 10.67
N LEU A 114 1.21 6.05 10.76
CA LEU A 114 2.01 7.03 10.03
C LEU A 114 2.52 6.43 8.73
N LEU A 115 2.09 6.96 7.58
CA LEU A 115 2.57 6.62 6.23
C LEU A 115 3.52 7.72 5.70
N GLU A 116 4.62 7.33 5.04
CA GLU A 116 5.52 8.27 4.34
C GLU A 116 4.87 8.86 3.07
N LYS A 117 3.82 9.67 3.22
CA LYS A 117 3.05 10.23 2.11
C LYS A 117 3.87 11.08 1.13
N SER A 118 5.00 11.66 1.56
CA SER A 118 5.89 12.38 0.64
C SER A 118 6.37 11.50 -0.53
N ARG A 119 6.50 10.19 -0.30
CA ARG A 119 6.93 9.23 -1.31
C ARG A 119 5.99 9.13 -2.50
N VAL A 120 4.69 9.39 -2.31
CA VAL A 120 3.70 9.34 -3.40
C VAL A 120 4.09 10.26 -4.56
N VAL A 121 4.70 11.41 -4.27
CA VAL A 121 4.97 12.45 -5.27
C VAL A 121 6.45 12.70 -5.54
N ASN A 122 7.34 12.17 -4.69
CA ASN A 122 8.78 12.38 -4.83
C ASN A 122 9.56 11.25 -4.17
N GLN A 123 10.58 10.72 -4.84
CA GLN A 123 11.48 9.71 -4.31
C GLN A 123 12.94 10.14 -4.52
N ASN A 124 13.79 9.84 -3.55
CA ASN A 124 15.22 10.07 -3.69
C ASN A 124 15.81 9.17 -4.79
N GLN A 125 16.93 9.60 -5.39
CA GLN A 125 17.66 8.82 -6.36
C GLN A 125 17.93 7.39 -5.87
N GLY A 126 17.63 6.40 -6.71
CA GLY A 126 17.76 4.98 -6.38
C GLY A 126 16.60 4.38 -5.58
N ASN A 127 15.55 5.14 -5.25
CA ASN A 127 14.37 4.60 -4.58
C ASN A 127 13.19 4.44 -5.55
N ARG A 128 12.31 3.46 -5.27
CA ARG A 128 11.00 3.34 -5.94
C ARG A 128 9.91 4.02 -5.13
N ASN A 129 8.77 4.25 -5.78
CA ASN A 129 7.51 4.55 -5.10
C ASN A 129 6.93 3.27 -4.44
N PHE A 130 5.73 3.33 -3.87
CA PHE A 130 5.04 2.16 -3.33
C PHE A 130 4.79 1.09 -4.39
N HIS A 131 4.86 -0.18 -4.00
CA HIS A 131 4.81 -1.33 -4.92
C HIS A 131 3.49 -1.38 -5.72
N VAL A 132 2.36 -1.03 -5.10
CA VAL A 132 1.03 -1.06 -5.74
C VAL A 132 0.98 -0.29 -7.06
N PHE A 133 1.71 0.82 -7.20
CA PHE A 133 1.74 1.57 -8.46
C PHE A 133 2.35 0.77 -9.60
N TYR A 134 3.39 -0.01 -9.31
CA TYR A 134 4.06 -0.83 -10.31
C TYR A 134 3.31 -2.12 -10.57
N GLN A 135 2.73 -2.73 -9.52
CA GLN A 135 1.80 -3.86 -9.67
C GLN A 135 0.65 -3.50 -10.62
N LEU A 136 0.03 -2.33 -10.45
CA LEU A 136 -1.09 -1.86 -11.28
C LEU A 136 -0.71 -1.65 -12.75
N LEU A 137 0.54 -1.29 -13.01
CA LEU A 137 1.10 -1.11 -14.35
C LEU A 137 1.67 -2.41 -14.95
N SER A 138 1.85 -3.45 -14.13
CA SER A 138 2.33 -4.77 -14.56
C SER A 138 1.23 -5.57 -15.28
N ASN A 139 1.61 -6.67 -15.91
CA ASN A 139 0.70 -7.63 -16.54
C ASN A 139 -0.11 -8.51 -15.55
N ALA A 140 -0.03 -8.26 -14.23
CA ALA A 140 -0.98 -8.83 -13.26
C ALA A 140 -2.44 -8.49 -13.59
N PHE A 141 -2.65 -7.27 -14.08
CA PHE A 141 -3.96 -6.77 -14.47
C PHE A 141 -4.14 -6.84 -15.98
N SER A 142 -5.38 -6.93 -16.46
CA SER A 142 -5.63 -6.97 -17.90
C SER A 142 -5.36 -5.62 -18.56
N ASP A 143 -5.04 -5.61 -19.85
CA ASP A 143 -4.95 -4.36 -20.62
C ASP A 143 -6.25 -3.56 -20.57
N GLU A 144 -7.39 -4.25 -20.54
CA GLU A 144 -8.72 -3.63 -20.45
C GLU A 144 -8.89 -2.88 -19.12
N MET A 145 -8.50 -3.50 -18.01
CA MET A 145 -8.55 -2.85 -16.70
C MET A 145 -7.61 -1.65 -16.62
N ARG A 146 -6.39 -1.75 -17.16
CA ARG A 146 -5.47 -0.60 -17.23
C ARG A 146 -6.05 0.55 -18.06
N LYS A 147 -6.75 0.24 -19.16
CA LYS A 147 -7.44 1.26 -19.97
C LYS A 147 -8.61 1.90 -19.23
N GLN A 148 -9.40 1.12 -18.49
CA GLN A 148 -10.47 1.65 -17.62
C GLN A 148 -9.91 2.61 -16.56
N LEU A 149 -8.73 2.30 -16.02
CA LEU A 149 -7.99 3.15 -15.08
C LEU A 149 -7.22 4.30 -15.76
N LEU A 150 -7.33 4.44 -17.09
CA LEU A 150 -6.67 5.46 -17.90
C LEU A 150 -5.13 5.43 -17.78
N LEU A 151 -4.57 4.26 -17.47
CA LEU A 151 -3.13 4.03 -17.33
C LEU A 151 -2.55 3.52 -18.65
N THR A 152 -2.14 4.44 -19.52
CA THR A 152 -1.67 4.14 -20.88
C THR A 152 -0.16 4.19 -21.06
N LYS A 153 0.56 4.78 -20.10
CA LYS A 153 2.02 4.95 -20.15
C LYS A 153 2.73 3.85 -19.35
N PRO A 154 3.98 3.48 -19.70
CA PRO A 154 4.84 2.68 -18.83
C PRO A 154 5.27 3.47 -17.57
N ALA A 155 5.68 2.75 -16.52
CA ALA A 155 6.01 3.33 -15.22
C ALA A 155 7.06 4.47 -15.27
N ASN A 156 8.09 4.36 -16.11
CA ASN A 156 9.14 5.38 -16.25
C ASN A 156 8.65 6.70 -16.87
N GLN A 157 7.45 6.74 -17.45
CA GLN A 157 6.88 7.93 -18.07
C GLN A 157 5.90 8.70 -17.17
N TYR A 158 5.47 8.12 -16.06
CA TYR A 158 4.70 8.87 -15.07
C TYR A 158 5.62 9.69 -14.20
N LYS A 159 5.32 10.98 -14.06
CA LYS A 159 6.10 11.91 -13.25
C LYS A 159 6.30 11.38 -11.86
N PHE A 160 5.27 10.91 -11.16
CA PHE A 160 5.37 10.44 -9.77
C PHE A 160 6.08 9.09 -9.56
N LEU A 161 6.51 8.41 -10.63
CA LEU A 161 7.21 7.13 -10.54
C LEU A 161 8.67 7.20 -11.04
N ASN A 162 9.10 8.33 -11.58
CA ASN A 162 10.38 8.43 -12.29
C ASN A 162 11.46 9.27 -11.57
N GLN A 163 11.16 9.87 -10.40
CA GLN A 163 12.12 10.70 -9.65
C GLN A 163 13.33 9.93 -9.18
N GLY A 164 13.14 8.69 -8.72
CA GLY A 164 14.22 7.85 -8.23
C GLY A 164 15.01 7.13 -9.33
N ASN A 165 14.60 7.26 -10.59
CA ASN A 165 15.18 6.57 -11.76
C ASN A 165 15.26 5.04 -11.62
N VAL A 166 14.27 4.42 -10.96
CA VAL A 166 14.13 2.97 -10.83
C VAL A 166 12.69 2.59 -11.20
N ALA A 167 12.46 2.29 -12.47
CA ALA A 167 11.13 1.89 -12.94
C ALA A 167 10.92 0.37 -12.92
N ILE A 168 12.00 -0.40 -13.09
CA ILE A 168 12.02 -1.86 -13.09
C ILE A 168 13.11 -2.31 -12.13
N ASP A 169 12.79 -3.27 -11.27
CA ASP A 169 13.75 -3.95 -10.40
C ASP A 169 13.72 -5.45 -10.72
N LYS A 170 14.88 -6.07 -10.94
CA LYS A 170 14.97 -7.49 -11.33
C LYS A 170 14.67 -8.43 -10.16
N GLU A 171 14.74 -7.93 -8.94
CA GLU A 171 14.54 -8.71 -7.72
C GLU A 171 13.07 -8.65 -7.24
N ILE A 172 12.20 -7.92 -7.94
CA ILE A 172 10.79 -7.74 -7.59
C ILE A 172 9.91 -8.23 -8.76
N ASP A 173 9.00 -9.16 -8.47
CA ASP A 173 8.00 -9.64 -9.43
C ASP A 173 6.69 -8.86 -9.25
N ASP A 174 6.64 -7.65 -9.81
CA ASP A 174 5.46 -6.77 -9.72
C ASP A 174 4.16 -7.46 -10.22
N ALA A 175 4.30 -8.41 -11.16
CA ALA A 175 3.16 -9.12 -11.73
C ALA A 175 2.63 -10.22 -10.80
N GLY A 176 3.52 -11.08 -10.31
CA GLY A 176 3.18 -12.08 -9.32
C GLY A 176 2.62 -11.45 -8.04
N ASP A 177 3.29 -10.41 -7.53
CA ASP A 177 2.90 -9.72 -6.31
C ASP A 177 1.57 -8.95 -6.47
N GLY A 178 1.26 -8.43 -7.66
CA GLY A 178 -0.03 -7.82 -7.96
C GLY A 178 -1.19 -8.82 -7.87
N LEU A 179 -0.99 -10.06 -8.36
CA LEU A 179 -1.99 -11.13 -8.24
C LEU A 179 -2.20 -11.55 -6.79
N LEU A 180 -1.12 -11.65 -6.00
CA LEU A 180 -1.21 -11.94 -4.57
C LEU A 180 -1.95 -10.84 -3.82
N THR A 181 -1.67 -9.58 -4.13
CA THR A 181 -2.35 -8.42 -3.54
C THR A 181 -3.84 -8.43 -3.85
N SER A 182 -4.23 -8.74 -5.10
CA SER A 182 -5.64 -8.85 -5.47
C SER A 182 -6.34 -10.00 -4.72
N ARG A 183 -5.71 -11.16 -4.58
CA ARG A 183 -6.27 -12.28 -3.79
C ARG A 183 -6.37 -11.95 -2.30
N ALA A 184 -5.39 -11.23 -1.75
CA ALA A 184 -5.44 -10.76 -0.38
C ALA A 184 -6.64 -9.83 -0.15
N MET A 185 -6.94 -8.94 -1.11
CA MET A 185 -8.16 -8.12 -1.04
C MET A 185 -9.44 -8.96 -1.04
N ASP A 186 -9.56 -10.00 -1.89
CA ASP A 186 -10.73 -10.91 -1.87
C ASP A 186 -10.89 -11.55 -0.48
N ARG A 187 -9.78 -12.00 0.09
CA ARG A 187 -9.78 -12.69 1.37
C ARG A 187 -10.21 -11.79 2.52
N LEU A 188 -9.85 -10.51 2.47
CA LEU A 188 -10.20 -9.50 3.47
C LEU A 188 -11.60 -8.92 3.25
N GLY A 189 -12.43 -9.55 2.42
CA GLY A 189 -13.81 -9.12 2.18
C GLY A 189 -13.95 -7.85 1.35
N ILE A 190 -12.89 -7.44 0.65
CA ILE A 190 -12.94 -6.30 -0.27
C ILE A 190 -13.53 -6.78 -1.61
N THR A 191 -14.73 -6.30 -1.91
CA THR A 191 -15.50 -6.67 -3.10
C THR A 191 -14.83 -6.20 -4.39
N SER A 192 -15.17 -6.82 -5.53
CA SER A 192 -14.64 -6.41 -6.84
C SER A 192 -14.86 -4.92 -7.15
N ASP A 193 -16.01 -4.37 -6.76
CA ASP A 193 -16.33 -2.96 -6.95
C ASP A 193 -15.45 -2.07 -6.06
N GLU A 194 -15.31 -2.40 -4.77
CA GLU A 194 -14.40 -1.70 -3.87
C GLU A 194 -12.94 -1.78 -4.34
N LYS A 195 -12.50 -2.92 -4.90
CA LYS A 195 -11.16 -3.02 -5.49
C LYS A 195 -11.00 -2.05 -6.65
N MET A 196 -11.98 -1.97 -7.54
CA MET A 196 -11.95 -1.02 -8.65
C MET A 196 -11.90 0.43 -8.15
N ASP A 197 -12.63 0.76 -7.08
CA ASP A 197 -12.56 2.08 -6.45
C ASP A 197 -11.16 2.37 -5.87
N VAL A 198 -10.58 1.40 -5.15
CA VAL A 198 -9.20 1.50 -4.62
C VAL A 198 -8.21 1.75 -5.77
N TYR A 199 -8.28 0.95 -6.83
CA TYR A 199 -7.39 1.08 -7.98
C TYR A 199 -7.61 2.40 -8.74
N SER A 200 -8.85 2.89 -8.80
CA SER A 200 -9.19 4.18 -9.41
C SER A 200 -8.58 5.35 -8.63
N ILE A 201 -8.60 5.30 -7.29
CA ILE A 201 -7.93 6.29 -6.44
C ILE A 201 -6.41 6.23 -6.60
N VAL A 202 -5.83 5.03 -6.66
CA VAL A 202 -4.38 4.84 -6.88
C VAL A 202 -3.96 5.36 -8.26
N ALA A 203 -4.72 5.06 -9.31
CA ALA A 203 -4.47 5.55 -10.66
C ALA A 203 -4.62 7.09 -10.73
N ALA A 204 -5.65 7.65 -10.08
CA ALA A 204 -5.84 9.10 -9.99
C ALA A 204 -4.64 9.80 -9.33
N CYS A 205 -4.03 9.20 -8.29
CA CYS A 205 -2.80 9.75 -7.68
C CYS A 205 -1.66 9.91 -8.71
N LEU A 206 -1.47 8.94 -9.62
CA LEU A 206 -0.47 9.05 -10.70
C LEU A 206 -0.83 10.15 -11.70
N LEU A 207 -2.08 10.17 -12.16
CA LEU A 207 -2.57 11.10 -13.18
C LEU A 207 -2.59 12.55 -12.68
N ILE A 208 -2.77 12.78 -11.38
CA ILE A 208 -2.62 14.11 -10.76
C ILE A 208 -1.21 14.67 -11.00
N GLY A 209 -0.18 13.82 -11.02
CA GLY A 209 1.19 14.21 -11.31
C GLY A 209 1.41 14.69 -12.75
N GLU A 210 0.52 14.32 -13.66
CA GLU A 210 0.58 14.66 -15.09
C GLU A 210 -0.12 15.98 -15.42
N ILE A 211 -0.91 16.54 -14.49
CA ILE A 211 -1.60 17.81 -14.71
C ILE A 211 -0.58 18.92 -14.95
N LYS A 212 -0.72 19.59 -16.11
CA LYS A 212 0.10 20.72 -16.49
C LYS A 212 -0.58 22.01 -16.08
N PHE A 213 0.21 22.94 -15.56
CA PHE A 213 -0.25 24.27 -15.18
C PHE A 213 0.52 25.30 -15.98
N GLY A 214 -0.18 26.34 -16.41
CA GLY A 214 0.40 27.56 -16.95
C GLY A 214 0.15 28.74 -16.01
N GLU A 215 0.78 29.87 -16.30
CA GLU A 215 0.62 31.12 -15.56
C GLU A 215 0.25 32.25 -16.50
N ARG A 216 -0.67 33.12 -16.08
CA ARG A 216 -1.05 34.31 -16.84
C ARG A 216 0.04 35.37 -16.69
N SER A 217 0.62 35.83 -17.81
CA SER A 217 1.68 36.83 -17.79
C SER A 217 1.26 38.09 -17.03
N GLY A 218 2.09 38.53 -16.08
CA GLY A 218 1.84 39.71 -15.25
C GLY A 218 0.81 39.53 -14.13
N LEU A 219 0.26 38.34 -13.91
CA LEU A 219 -0.72 38.03 -12.87
C LEU A 219 -0.28 36.79 -12.08
N ASP A 220 -0.40 36.81 -10.74
CA ASP A 220 -0.22 35.63 -9.87
C ASP A 220 -1.43 34.67 -9.99
N MET A 221 -1.73 34.25 -11.22
CA MET A 221 -2.90 33.46 -11.59
C MET A 221 -2.51 32.30 -12.50
N SER A 222 -2.62 31.09 -11.97
CA SER A 222 -2.44 29.85 -12.70
C SER A 222 -3.69 29.45 -13.46
N TYR A 223 -3.51 28.59 -14.45
CA TYR A 223 -4.56 27.86 -15.14
C TYR A 223 -4.07 26.44 -15.44
N VAL A 224 -5.00 25.51 -15.67
CA VAL A 224 -4.64 24.18 -16.16
C VAL A 224 -4.39 24.26 -17.67
N ASP A 225 -3.24 23.76 -18.11
CA ASP A 225 -2.86 23.69 -19.51
C ASP A 225 -3.23 22.32 -20.10
N GLY A 226 -4.38 22.28 -20.78
CA GLY A 226 -4.98 21.05 -21.32
C GLY A 226 -6.01 20.42 -20.38
N ASN A 227 -7.06 19.82 -20.95
CA ASN A 227 -8.15 19.22 -20.18
C ASN A 227 -8.00 17.71 -20.00
N ALA A 228 -7.21 17.03 -20.82
CA ALA A 228 -7.16 15.57 -20.86
C ALA A 228 -6.77 14.95 -19.50
N GLU A 229 -5.75 15.48 -18.85
CA GLU A 229 -5.26 14.97 -17.56
C GLU A 229 -6.26 15.25 -16.43
N ILE A 230 -6.90 16.42 -16.42
CA ILE A 230 -7.96 16.75 -15.45
C ILE A 230 -9.18 15.85 -15.66
N ASP A 231 -9.62 15.68 -16.90
CA ASP A 231 -10.78 14.86 -17.24
C ASP A 231 -10.53 13.41 -16.87
N ALA A 232 -9.32 12.91 -17.07
CA ALA A 232 -8.93 11.57 -16.63
C ALA A 232 -9.02 11.41 -15.10
N VAL A 233 -8.43 12.34 -14.34
CA VAL A 233 -8.50 12.31 -12.86
C VAL A 233 -9.94 12.40 -12.37
N THR A 234 -10.73 13.30 -12.94
CA THR A 234 -12.11 13.54 -12.50
C THR A 234 -13.07 12.43 -12.89
N THR A 235 -12.83 11.73 -14.01
CA THR A 235 -13.55 10.52 -14.39
C THR A 235 -13.36 9.42 -13.34
N LEU A 236 -12.12 9.16 -12.92
CA LEU A 236 -11.82 8.14 -11.91
C LEU A 236 -12.35 8.49 -10.51
N LEU A 237 -12.35 9.78 -10.15
CA LEU A 237 -12.79 10.24 -8.83
C LEU A 237 -14.29 10.58 -8.76
N GLY A 238 -15.02 10.53 -9.89
CA GLY A 238 -16.45 10.86 -9.94
C GLY A 238 -16.77 12.32 -9.60
N VAL A 239 -15.86 13.25 -9.88
CA VAL A 239 -16.04 14.69 -9.58
C VAL A 239 -16.11 15.52 -10.86
N LYS A 240 -16.57 16.78 -10.76
CA LYS A 240 -16.62 17.68 -11.93
C LYS A 240 -15.25 18.31 -12.22
N SER A 241 -14.79 18.28 -13.46
CA SER A 241 -13.53 18.92 -13.91
C SER A 241 -13.42 20.38 -13.45
N SER A 242 -14.50 21.16 -13.61
CA SER A 242 -14.53 22.56 -13.18
C SER A 242 -14.27 22.75 -11.68
N ARG A 243 -14.78 21.85 -10.84
CA ARG A 243 -14.58 21.90 -9.38
C ARG A 243 -13.14 21.56 -9.00
N LEU A 244 -12.53 20.58 -9.67
CA LEU A 244 -11.14 20.24 -9.43
C LEU A 244 -10.21 21.38 -9.88
N ILE A 245 -10.46 21.97 -11.06
CA ILE A 245 -9.70 23.13 -11.56
C ILE A 245 -9.78 24.29 -10.57
N GLU A 246 -10.99 24.68 -10.14
CA GLU A 246 -11.18 25.74 -9.13
C GLU A 246 -10.45 25.41 -7.82
N ALA A 247 -10.51 24.17 -7.34
CA ALA A 247 -9.85 23.79 -6.09
C ALA A 247 -8.31 23.91 -6.17
N LEU A 248 -7.72 23.65 -7.34
CA LEU A 248 -6.28 23.68 -7.56
C LEU A 248 -5.74 25.08 -7.89
N THR A 249 -6.50 25.93 -8.58
CA THR A 249 -6.05 27.27 -9.01
C THR A 249 -6.60 28.40 -8.15
N GLN A 250 -7.77 28.19 -7.52
CA GLN A 250 -8.52 29.19 -6.76
C GLN A 250 -9.13 28.62 -5.46
N PRO A 251 -8.33 28.00 -4.58
CA PRO A 251 -8.85 27.43 -3.34
C PRO A 251 -9.59 28.47 -2.49
N SER A 252 -10.66 27.99 -1.87
CA SER A 252 -11.50 28.78 -0.97
C SER A 252 -11.00 28.63 0.46
N ILE A 253 -10.80 29.74 1.16
CA ILE A 253 -10.38 29.78 2.57
C ILE A 253 -11.52 30.40 3.37
N LYS A 254 -11.95 29.72 4.44
CA LYS A 254 -12.92 30.27 5.38
C LYS A 254 -12.19 31.10 6.45
N VAL A 255 -12.53 32.38 6.55
CA VAL A 255 -11.99 33.33 7.54
C VAL A 255 -13.17 33.90 8.33
N GLY A 256 -13.36 33.44 9.57
CA GLY A 256 -14.60 33.67 10.31
C GLY A 256 -15.80 33.09 9.57
N ASP A 257 -16.81 33.91 9.31
CA ASP A 257 -18.01 33.52 8.54
C ASP A 257 -17.90 33.75 7.04
N LYS A 258 -16.79 34.31 6.55
CA LYS A 258 -16.61 34.62 5.12
C LYS A 258 -15.79 33.55 4.41
N VAL A 259 -16.20 33.18 3.20
CA VAL A 259 -15.43 32.32 2.29
C VAL A 259 -14.75 33.19 1.25
N ILE A 260 -13.42 33.17 1.22
CA ILE A 260 -12.60 33.97 0.31
C ILE A 260 -11.94 33.03 -0.69
N ARG A 261 -12.18 33.25 -1.99
CA ARG A 261 -11.44 32.59 -3.07
C ARG A 261 -10.15 33.33 -3.34
N LYS A 262 -9.03 32.60 -3.40
CA LYS A 262 -7.71 33.17 -3.64
C LYS A 262 -7.05 32.52 -4.84
N ASN A 263 -6.70 33.33 -5.84
CA ASN A 263 -5.89 32.88 -6.97
C ASN A 263 -4.51 32.41 -6.49
N GLN A 264 -4.00 31.37 -7.14
CA GLN A 264 -2.66 30.85 -6.91
C GLN A 264 -1.77 31.05 -8.13
N ASN A 265 -0.48 31.22 -7.89
CA ASN A 265 0.53 31.13 -8.94
C ASN A 265 0.75 29.66 -9.34
N MET A 266 1.44 29.43 -10.46
CA MET A 266 1.63 28.09 -11.01
C MET A 266 2.26 27.13 -9.99
N GLN A 267 3.31 27.57 -9.28
CA GLN A 267 4.01 26.74 -8.30
C GLN A 267 3.07 26.26 -7.19
N LYS A 268 2.22 27.14 -6.63
CA LYS A 268 1.26 26.78 -5.59
C LYS A 268 0.20 25.80 -6.09
N SER A 269 -0.24 25.91 -7.33
CA SER A 269 -1.17 24.92 -7.92
C SER A 269 -0.52 23.55 -8.08
N VAL A 270 0.74 23.49 -8.50
CA VAL A 270 1.51 22.23 -8.53
C VAL A 270 1.65 21.63 -7.13
N PHE A 271 1.94 22.44 -6.11
CA PHE A 271 1.98 21.97 -4.73
C PHE A 271 0.62 21.48 -4.23
N SER A 272 -0.47 22.16 -4.58
CA SER A 272 -1.84 21.77 -4.22
C SER A 272 -2.22 20.44 -4.86
N ALA A 273 -1.86 20.22 -6.13
CA ALA A 273 -2.07 18.94 -6.82
C ALA A 273 -1.28 17.81 -6.13
N ALA A 274 0.00 18.03 -5.84
CA ALA A 274 0.81 17.07 -5.11
C ALA A 274 0.25 16.79 -3.70
N ALA A 275 -0.25 17.80 -2.99
CA ALA A 275 -0.89 17.63 -1.68
C ALA A 275 -2.18 16.81 -1.78
N LEU A 276 -2.98 17.02 -2.82
CA LEU A 276 -4.19 16.23 -3.08
C LEU A 276 -3.84 14.74 -3.27
N ALA A 277 -2.85 14.41 -4.10
CA ALA A 277 -2.42 13.03 -4.30
C ALA A 277 -1.96 12.37 -2.99
N LYS A 278 -1.20 13.09 -2.15
CA LYS A 278 -0.79 12.60 -0.83
C LYS A 278 -1.99 12.29 0.07
N VAL A 279 -2.98 13.17 0.11
CA VAL A 279 -4.17 13.02 0.97
C VAL A 279 -5.07 11.89 0.47
N LEU A 280 -5.25 11.74 -0.84
CA LEU A 280 -6.00 10.63 -1.42
C LEU A 280 -5.35 9.29 -1.07
N TYR A 281 -4.04 9.19 -1.27
CA TYR A 281 -3.29 7.98 -0.95
C TYR A 281 -3.29 7.65 0.55
N GLU A 282 -3.12 8.65 1.41
CA GLU A 282 -3.20 8.50 2.87
C GLU A 282 -4.58 7.98 3.32
N ARG A 283 -5.66 8.52 2.74
CA ARG A 283 -7.02 8.10 3.08
C ARG A 283 -7.35 6.69 2.61
N ILE A 284 -6.95 6.31 1.39
CA ILE A 284 -7.20 4.95 0.91
C ILE A 284 -6.36 3.94 1.68
N PHE A 285 -5.11 4.26 2.05
CA PHE A 285 -4.29 3.40 2.89
C PHE A 285 -4.93 3.18 4.26
N ARG A 286 -5.46 4.24 4.89
CA ARG A 286 -6.17 4.12 6.16
C ARG A 286 -7.43 3.26 6.06
N TRP A 287 -8.20 3.44 5.00
CA TRP A 287 -9.38 2.60 4.76
C TRP A 287 -9.00 1.11 4.57
N LEU A 288 -7.89 0.81 3.91
CA LEU A 288 -7.37 -0.56 3.81
C LEU A 288 -6.92 -1.13 5.17
N LEU A 289 -6.31 -0.30 6.02
CA LEU A 289 -5.99 -0.69 7.40
C LEU A 289 -7.27 -1.03 8.19
N ASP A 290 -8.31 -0.21 8.06
CA ASP A 290 -9.59 -0.46 8.71
C ASP A 290 -10.20 -1.80 8.24
N LYS A 291 -10.20 -2.09 6.92
CA LYS A 291 -10.62 -3.39 6.37
C LYS A 291 -9.82 -4.57 6.91
N CYS A 292 -8.50 -4.44 7.04
CA CYS A 292 -7.66 -5.46 7.66
C CYS A 292 -8.08 -5.72 9.12
N ASN A 293 -8.31 -4.65 9.88
CA ASN A 293 -8.71 -4.75 11.30
C ASN A 293 -10.10 -5.36 11.45
N GLU A 294 -11.05 -4.98 10.60
CA GLU A 294 -12.40 -5.54 10.55
C GLU A 294 -12.36 -7.06 10.29
N ALA A 295 -11.64 -7.49 9.25
CA ALA A 295 -11.51 -8.91 8.91
C ALA A 295 -10.90 -9.74 10.05
N ILE A 296 -9.85 -9.24 10.71
CA ILE A 296 -9.23 -9.92 11.85
C ILE A 296 -10.19 -9.98 13.05
N SER A 297 -10.96 -8.92 13.29
CA SER A 297 -11.91 -8.83 14.41
C SER A 297 -13.11 -9.76 14.21
N GLU A 298 -13.69 -9.81 13.01
CA GLU A 298 -14.79 -10.72 12.66
C GLU A 298 -14.37 -12.18 12.84
N SER A 299 -13.21 -12.55 12.30
CA SER A 299 -12.66 -13.90 12.46
C SER A 299 -12.36 -14.26 13.92
N THR A 300 -12.05 -13.28 14.78
CA THR A 300 -11.88 -13.50 16.23
C THR A 300 -13.24 -13.70 16.91
N SER A 301 -14.25 -12.91 16.57
CA SER A 301 -15.61 -13.03 17.13
C SER A 301 -16.31 -14.34 16.78
N MET A 302 -15.97 -14.96 15.64
CA MET A 302 -16.50 -16.29 15.27
C MET A 302 -15.87 -17.46 16.05
N LEU A 303 -14.85 -17.20 16.87
CA LEU A 303 -14.20 -18.20 17.72
C LEU A 303 -14.69 -18.18 19.18
N GLU A 304 -15.42 -17.14 19.59
CA GLU A 304 -16.09 -17.03 20.91
C GLU A 304 -17.50 -17.65 20.88
#